data_AF-A0A9W9SLR1-F1
#
_entry.id   AF-A0A9W9SLR1-F1
#
_cell.length_a   1.000
_cell.length_b   1.000
_cell.length_c   1.000
_cell.angle_alpha   90.00
_cell.angle_beta   90.00
_cell.angle_gamma   90.00
#
_symmetry.space_group_name_H-M   'P 1'
#
loop_
_entity.id
_entity.type
_entity.pdbx_description
1 polymer ?
#
loop_
_entity_poly.entity_id
_entity_poly.type
_entity_poly.pdbx_seq_one_letter_code
_entity_poly.pdbx_strand_id
1 'polypeptide(L)'
;MVLLHKDFGVCNVMVVDEDNHLIRYDNYDALDKIFWDVLSTHAVRFDGETVRTINAAMVVDLLLSHGFTSRPANMPIPEPIRDESGAYEMLGLDCLLINPATRLVYE
;
A
#
# COMPACT_ATOMS: atom_id res chain seq x y z
N MET A 1 -18.66 4.26 12.91
CA MET A 1 -17.21 4.49 13.10
C MET A 1 -16.60 3.14 13.45
N VAL A 2 -15.98 2.47 12.49
CA VAL A 2 -15.35 1.17 12.70
C VAL A 2 -13.86 1.45 12.95
N LEU A 3 -13.33 0.96 14.07
CA LEU A 3 -11.90 0.99 14.35
C LEU A 3 -11.22 -0.03 13.41
N LEU A 4 -10.69 0.46 12.30
CA LEU A 4 -9.76 -0.28 11.45
C LEU A 4 -8.34 0.16 11.81
N HIS A 5 -7.40 -0.75 11.69
CA HIS A 5 -5.98 -0.45 11.83
C HIS A 5 -5.62 0.58 10.75
N LYS A 6 -5.20 1.78 11.16
CA LYS A 6 -4.93 2.95 10.28
C LYS A 6 -3.82 2.76 9.26
N ASP A 7 -3.14 1.63 9.34
CA ASP A 7 -1.98 1.30 8.51
C ASP A 7 -2.11 -0.11 7.93
N PHE A 8 -3.33 -0.68 7.84
CA PHE A 8 -3.50 -2.02 7.28
C PHE A 8 -3.45 -1.96 5.75
N GLY A 9 -2.24 -1.87 5.20
CA GLY A 9 -1.98 -1.77 3.77
C GLY A 9 -1.32 -3.02 3.19
N VAL A 10 -1.40 -3.11 1.86
CA VAL A 10 -0.75 -4.10 0.98
C VAL A 10 0.76 -4.23 1.25
N CYS A 11 1.33 -3.21 1.89
CA CYS A 11 2.77 -3.01 2.11
C CYS A 11 3.27 -3.49 3.45
N ASN A 12 2.37 -3.89 4.36
CA ASN A 12 2.74 -4.46 5.65
C ASN A 12 3.47 -5.80 5.54
N VAL A 13 3.55 -6.35 4.33
CA VAL A 13 4.16 -7.64 4.02
C VAL A 13 5.24 -7.47 2.94
N MET A 14 5.72 -6.24 2.71
CA MET A 14 6.95 -6.00 1.96
C MET A 14 8.14 -5.96 2.92
N VAL A 15 9.29 -6.43 2.44
CA VAL A 15 10.55 -6.43 3.17
C VAL A 15 11.65 -5.83 2.32
N VAL A 16 12.68 -5.31 2.97
CA VAL A 16 13.89 -4.82 2.30
C VAL A 16 14.87 -5.98 2.17
N ASP A 17 15.33 -6.26 0.95
CA ASP A 17 16.33 -7.29 0.69
C ASP A 17 17.75 -6.81 1.05
N GLU A 18 18.75 -7.68 0.88
CA GLU A 18 20.16 -7.38 1.19
C GLU A 18 20.74 -6.22 0.36
N ASP A 19 20.14 -5.93 -0.80
CA ASP A 19 20.53 -4.89 -1.73
C ASP A 19 19.72 -3.57 -1.53
N ASN A 20 18.94 -3.50 -0.45
CA ASN A 20 18.03 -2.39 -0.12
C ASN A 20 16.85 -2.20 -1.10
N HIS A 21 16.45 -3.24 -1.83
CA HIS A 21 15.23 -3.20 -2.62
C HIS A 21 14.03 -3.62 -1.80
N LEU A 22 12.90 -2.94 -2.03
CA LEU A 22 11.62 -3.46 -1.56
C LEU A 22 11.21 -4.67 -2.39
N ILE A 23 11.03 -5.80 -1.71
CA ILE A 23 10.54 -7.06 -2.25
C ILE A 23 9.27 -7.49 -1.50
N ARG A 24 8.44 -8.33 -2.13
CA ARG A 24 7.35 -9.02 -1.44
C ARG A 24 7.95 -10.10 -0.53
N TYR A 25 7.38 -10.28 0.65
CA TYR A 25 7.73 -11.42 1.48
C TYR A 25 7.43 -12.74 0.75
N ASP A 26 8.23 -13.79 0.98
CA ASP A 26 8.13 -15.06 0.23
C ASP A 26 6.73 -15.69 0.24
N ASN A 27 5.97 -15.50 1.33
CA ASN A 27 4.62 -16.04 1.49
C ASN A 27 3.52 -14.99 1.28
N TYR A 28 3.83 -13.88 0.62
CA TYR A 28 2.92 -12.76 0.41
C TYR A 28 1.58 -13.22 -0.17
N ASP A 29 1.59 -13.93 -1.31
CA ASP A 29 0.37 -14.34 -2.01
C ASP A 29 -0.48 -15.31 -1.16
N ALA A 30 0.17 -16.17 -0.37
CA ALA A 30 -0.51 -17.07 0.55
C ALA A 30 -1.15 -16.31 1.72
N LEU A 31 -0.45 -15.33 2.28
CA LEU A 31 -0.94 -14.49 3.37
C LEU A 31 -2.10 -13.60 2.90
N ASP A 32 -1.99 -12.97 1.75
CA ASP A 32 -3.04 -12.16 1.14
C ASP A 32 -4.31 -12.99 0.91
N LYS A 33 -4.16 -14.18 0.31
CA LYS A 33 -5.28 -15.11 0.12
C LYS A 33 -5.93 -15.53 1.44
N ILE A 34 -5.14 -15.94 2.44
CA ILE A 34 -5.67 -16.36 3.75
C ILE A 34 -6.40 -15.20 4.42
N PHE A 35 -5.83 -13.99 4.35
CA PHE A 35 -6.45 -12.80 4.91
C PHE A 35 -7.83 -12.56 4.29
N TRP A 36 -7.93 -12.53 2.97
CA TRP A 36 -9.20 -12.31 2.26
C TRP A 36 -10.20 -13.43 2.48
N ASP A 37 -9.77 -14.70 2.50
CA ASP A 37 -10.64 -15.85 2.79
C ASP A 37 -11.25 -15.74 4.20
N VAL A 38 -10.42 -15.47 5.21
CA VAL A 38 -10.86 -15.34 6.60
C VAL A 38 -11.78 -14.14 6.76
N LEU A 39 -11.41 -12.99 6.18
CA LEU A 39 -12.19 -11.75 6.27
C LEU A 39 -13.57 -11.92 5.61
N SER A 40 -13.61 -12.54 4.42
CA SER A 40 -14.85 -12.80 3.68
C SER A 40 -15.75 -13.81 4.38
N THR A 41 -15.17 -14.79 5.09
CA THR A 41 -15.94 -15.80 5.83
C THR A 41 -16.61 -15.23 7.07
N HIS A 42 -15.99 -14.26 7.76
CA HIS A 42 -16.48 -13.76 9.04
C HIS A 42 -17.31 -12.48 8.95
N ALA A 43 -17.25 -11.76 7.84
CA ALA A 43 -17.96 -10.51 7.67
C ALA A 43 -19.29 -10.69 6.92
N VAL A 44 -20.33 -10.05 7.46
CA VAL A 44 -21.73 -10.23 7.06
C VAL A 44 -22.04 -9.70 5.65
N ARG A 45 -21.17 -8.88 5.06
CA ARG A 45 -21.33 -8.30 3.72
C ARG A 45 -19.98 -8.05 3.04
N PHE A 46 -19.56 -8.95 2.18
CA PHE A 46 -18.53 -8.73 1.17
C PHE A 46 -19.08 -9.15 -0.19
N ASP A 47 -19.88 -8.27 -0.81
CA ASP A 47 -20.02 -8.37 -2.26
C ASP A 47 -18.71 -7.94 -2.94
N GLY A 48 -18.53 -8.33 -4.20
CA GLY A 48 -17.30 -8.02 -4.94
C GLY A 48 -17.01 -6.51 -5.06
N GLU A 49 -18.04 -5.66 -5.01
CA GLU A 49 -17.88 -4.20 -5.02
C GLU A 49 -17.29 -3.68 -3.70
N THR A 50 -17.75 -4.21 -2.56
CA THR A 50 -17.23 -3.87 -1.24
C THR A 50 -15.75 -4.29 -1.10
N VAL A 51 -15.40 -5.50 -1.57
CA VAL A 51 -14.00 -5.97 -1.61
C VAL A 51 -13.13 -5.01 -2.43
N ARG A 52 -13.58 -4.65 -3.65
CA ARG A 52 -12.86 -3.70 -4.52
C ARG A 52 -12.70 -2.33 -3.89
N THR A 53 -13.73 -1.84 -3.21
CA THR A 53 -13.69 -0.55 -2.52
C THR A 53 -12.68 -0.54 -1.38
N ILE A 54 -12.62 -1.62 -0.60
CA ILE A 54 -11.64 -1.76 0.49
C ILE A 54 -10.22 -1.84 -0.07
N ASN A 55 -10.00 -2.65 -1.11
CA ASN A 55 -8.70 -2.73 -1.79
C ASN A 55 -8.23 -1.37 -2.32
N ALA A 56 -9.12 -0.64 -2.99
CA ALA A 56 -8.81 0.70 -3.48
C ALA A 56 -8.48 1.66 -2.33
N ALA A 57 -9.23 1.61 -1.23
CA ALA A 57 -8.96 2.43 -0.05
C ALA A 57 -7.60 2.10 0.59
N MET A 58 -7.24 0.81 0.70
CA MET A 58 -5.95 0.37 1.25
C MET A 58 -4.77 0.88 0.40
N VAL A 59 -4.89 0.87 -0.94
CA VAL A 59 -3.82 1.41 -1.78
C VAL A 59 -3.79 2.93 -1.77
N VAL A 60 -4.94 3.60 -1.78
CA VAL A 60 -4.96 5.06 -1.69
C VAL A 60 -4.30 5.53 -0.38
N ASP A 61 -4.60 4.86 0.74
CA ASP A 61 -4.01 5.16 2.04
C ASP A 61 -2.49 4.94 2.05
N LEU A 62 -2.03 3.84 1.45
CA LEU A 62 -0.61 3.57 1.24
C LEU A 62 0.09 4.64 0.38
N LEU A 63 -0.51 5.01 -0.74
CA LEU A 63 0.08 6.04 -1.61
C LEU A 63 0.14 7.37 -0.86
N LEU A 64 -0.90 7.71 -0.09
CA LEU A 64 -0.90 8.88 0.77
C LEU A 64 0.20 8.84 1.83
N SER A 65 0.48 7.67 2.43
CA SER A 65 1.56 7.53 3.41
C SER A 65 2.95 7.74 2.79
N HIS A 66 3.13 7.38 1.52
CA HIS A 66 4.37 7.60 0.76
C HIS A 66 4.43 8.98 0.07
N GLY A 67 3.64 9.95 0.56
CA GLY A 67 3.69 11.33 0.09
C GLY A 67 3.04 11.56 -1.27
N PHE A 68 2.26 10.60 -1.80
CA PHE A 68 1.38 10.78 -2.97
C PHE A 68 0.18 11.65 -2.60
N THR A 69 0.46 12.89 -2.22
CA THR A 69 -0.53 13.84 -1.75
C THR A 69 -1.16 14.56 -2.94
N SER A 70 -2.47 14.40 -3.09
CA SER A 70 -3.29 15.51 -3.58
C SER A 70 -3.03 16.69 -2.66
N ARG A 71 -2.20 17.64 -3.11
CA ARG A 71 -1.84 18.85 -2.34
C ARG A 71 -3.11 19.58 -1.91
N PRO A 72 -3.40 19.69 -0.61
CA PRO A 72 -4.41 20.61 -0.14
C PRO A 72 -4.03 22.02 -0.61
N ALA A 73 -5.01 22.81 -1.07
CA ALA A 73 -4.81 24.08 -1.77
C ALA A 73 -4.00 25.15 -0.99
N ASN A 74 -3.64 24.90 0.28
CA ASN A 74 -2.95 25.83 1.17
C ASN A 74 -1.59 25.32 1.69
N MET A 75 -1.02 24.26 1.10
CA MET A 75 0.33 23.80 1.50
C MET A 75 1.45 24.65 0.88
N PRO A 76 2.60 24.79 1.57
CA PRO A 76 3.78 25.47 1.01
C PRO A 76 4.25 24.87 -0.33
N ILE A 77 4.99 25.67 -1.10
CA ILE A 77 5.63 25.24 -2.35
C ILE A 77 6.46 23.98 -2.06
N PRO A 78 6.39 22.93 -2.90
CA PRO A 78 7.09 21.69 -2.62
C PRO A 78 8.57 22.00 -2.65
N GLU A 79 9.26 21.74 -1.55
CA GLU A 79 10.70 21.67 -1.62
C GLU A 79 11.06 20.39 -2.38
N PRO A 80 12.03 20.47 -3.32
CA PRO A 80 12.59 19.27 -3.91
C PRO A 80 13.03 18.32 -2.79
N ILE A 81 12.81 17.03 -2.97
CA ILE A 81 13.28 16.00 -2.06
C ILE A 81 14.79 16.18 -1.89
N ARG A 82 15.21 16.57 -0.69
CA ARG A 82 16.58 16.98 -0.36
C ARG A 82 17.21 16.12 0.72
N ASP A 83 16.42 15.31 1.42
CA ASP A 83 16.89 14.39 2.45
C ASP A 83 16.83 12.94 1.98
N GLU A 84 17.58 12.09 2.68
CA GLU A 84 17.60 10.65 2.43
C GLU A 84 16.20 10.04 2.59
N SER A 85 15.37 10.59 3.50
CA SER A 85 14.01 10.12 3.75
C SER A 85 13.12 10.21 2.51
N GLY A 86 13.06 11.35 1.83
CA GLY A 86 12.22 11.45 0.63
C GLY A 86 12.76 10.64 -0.56
N ALA A 87 14.08 10.38 -0.60
CA ALA A 87 14.65 9.47 -1.60
C ALA A 87 14.17 8.03 -1.38
N TYR A 88 14.10 7.57 -0.12
CA TYR A 88 13.49 6.28 0.23
C TYR A 88 12.00 6.21 -0.11
N GLU A 89 11.25 7.29 0.10
CA GLU A 89 9.82 7.33 -0.27
C GLU A 89 9.59 7.21 -1.79
N MET A 90 10.42 7.88 -2.61
CA MET A 90 10.35 7.70 -4.07
C MET A 90 10.74 6.28 -4.50
N LEU A 91 11.74 5.68 -3.88
CA LEU A 91 12.10 4.28 -4.15
C LEU A 91 10.94 3.33 -3.78
N GLY A 92 10.25 3.59 -2.67
CA GLY A 92 9.04 2.87 -2.28
C GLY A 92 7.93 2.99 -3.33
N LEU A 93 7.67 4.21 -3.83
CA LEU A 93 6.69 4.44 -4.90
C LEU A 93 7.09 3.76 -6.23
N ASP A 94 8.36 3.82 -6.62
CA ASP A 94 8.84 3.15 -7.84
C ASP A 94 8.67 1.63 -7.75
N CYS A 95 8.92 1.05 -6.57
CA CYS A 95 8.65 -0.36 -6.33
C CYS A 95 7.15 -0.67 -6.45
N LEU A 96 6.29 0.16 -5.85
CA LEU A 96 4.84 -0.06 -5.83
C LEU A 96 4.14 0.18 -7.17
N LEU A 97 4.68 1.07 -8.01
CA LEU A 97 4.01 1.55 -9.23
C LEU A 97 4.68 1.06 -10.52
N ILE A 98 5.99 0.80 -10.50
CA ILE A 98 6.78 0.54 -11.72
C ILE A 98 7.35 -0.87 -11.73
N ASN A 99 7.96 -1.34 -10.64
CA ASN A 99 8.68 -2.62 -10.60
C ASN A 99 7.71 -3.81 -10.80
N PRO A 100 7.83 -4.61 -11.88
CA PRO A 100 6.89 -5.69 -12.17
C PRO A 100 6.75 -6.74 -11.06
N ALA A 101 7.81 -6.97 -10.27
CA ALA A 101 7.81 -7.97 -9.21
C ALA A 101 7.01 -7.55 -7.96
N THR A 102 6.93 -6.25 -7.71
CA THR A 102 6.31 -5.68 -6.50
C THR A 102 5.15 -4.76 -6.77
N ARG A 103 4.94 -4.35 -8.03
CA ARG A 103 3.87 -3.45 -8.46
C ARG A 103 2.52 -3.94 -7.98
N LEU A 104 1.70 -3.01 -7.51
CA LEU A 104 0.31 -3.26 -7.15
C LEU A 104 -0.44 -3.71 -8.41
N VAL A 105 -0.96 -4.94 -8.38
CA VAL A 105 -1.79 -5.49 -9.46
C VAL A 105 -3.22 -5.48 -8.97
N TYR A 106 -4.12 -4.96 -9.81
CA TYR A 106 -5.55 -4.96 -9.56
C TYR A 106 -6.26 -5.78 -10.64
N GLU A 107 -7.14 -6.68 -10.23
CA GLU A 107 -8.07 -7.44 -11.10
C GLU A 107 -9.54 -7.16 -10.71
#